data_AF-A0A8H9EP70-F1
#
_entry.id   AF-A0A8H9EP70-F1
#
_cell.length_a   1.000
_cell.length_b   1.000
_cell.length_c   1.000
_cell.angle_alpha   90.00
_cell.angle_beta   90.00
_cell.angle_gamma   90.00
#
_symmetry.space_group_name_H-M   'P 1'
#
loop_
_entity.id
_entity.type
_entity.pdbx_description
1 polymer ?
#
loop_
_entity_poly.entity_id
_entity_poly.type
_entity_poly.pdbx_seq_one_letter_code
_entity_poly.pdbx_strand_id
1 'polypeptide(L)'
;MKILVEHYLTYGKQDSETLFESCVIEDSKQERQGLLEDIVFDYCFDSEDDFINGKSDSFYYSRDGGDWDDPTGGYLKAYSYENKLAELQKQFDKELGRLNKQFGKGE
;
A
#
# COMPACT_ATOMS: atom_id res chain seq x y z
N MET A 1 10.52 1.91 -16.74
CA MET A 1 9.83 0.62 -16.46
C MET A 1 8.57 1.02 -15.73
N LYS A 2 7.42 0.45 -16.03
CA LYS A 2 6.18 0.85 -15.35
C LYS A 2 5.97 0.05 -14.08
N ILE A 3 5.49 0.73 -13.04
CA ILE A 3 5.08 0.12 -11.78
C ILE A 3 3.63 0.53 -11.45
N LEU A 4 2.92 -0.35 -10.77
CA LEU A 4 1.65 -0.04 -10.12
C LEU A 4 1.98 0.54 -8.74
N VAL A 5 1.39 1.67 -8.38
CA VAL A 5 1.46 2.20 -7.03
C VAL A 5 0.05 2.24 -6.46
N GLU A 6 -0.09 1.69 -5.26
CA GLU A 6 -1.32 1.73 -4.48
C GLU A 6 -1.09 2.56 -3.21
N HIS A 7 -2.00 3.48 -2.94
CA HIS A 7 -2.00 4.33 -1.77
C HIS A 7 -3.12 3.90 -0.84
N TYR A 8 -2.74 3.47 0.36
CA TYR A 8 -3.68 3.08 1.39
C TYR A 8 -3.70 4.13 2.50
N LEU A 9 -4.90 4.49 2.94
CA LEU A 9 -5.11 5.31 4.13
C LEU A 9 -5.51 4.42 5.30
N THR A 10 -5.07 4.77 6.51
CA THR A 10 -5.39 4.01 7.71
C THR A 10 -6.13 4.85 8.74
N TYR A 11 -7.17 4.28 9.34
CA TYR A 11 -8.04 4.94 10.31
C TYR A 11 -7.95 4.27 11.68
N GLY A 12 -8.42 4.99 12.72
CA GLY A 12 -8.59 4.41 14.06
C GLY A 12 -7.29 3.89 14.69
N LYS A 13 -6.19 4.65 14.58
CA LYS A 13 -4.82 4.26 14.99
C LYS A 13 -4.21 3.16 14.12
N GLN A 14 -4.29 3.36 12.82
CA GLN A 14 -3.62 2.52 11.82
C GLN A 14 -4.14 1.09 11.66
N ASP A 15 -5.33 0.76 12.16
CA ASP A 15 -5.85 -0.62 12.19
C ASP A 15 -6.79 -0.94 11.00
N SER A 16 -7.40 0.10 10.42
CA SER A 16 -8.34 -0.01 9.30
C SER A 16 -7.78 0.61 8.03
N GLU A 17 -7.08 -0.20 7.22
CA GLU A 17 -6.56 0.23 5.93
C GLU A 17 -7.64 0.23 4.84
N THR A 18 -7.60 1.22 3.95
CA THR A 18 -8.49 1.33 2.80
C THR A 18 -7.69 1.84 1.61
N LEU A 19 -7.84 1.19 0.46
CA LEU A 19 -7.25 1.66 -0.79
C LEU A 19 -7.89 3.00 -1.16
N PHE A 20 -7.09 4.06 -1.14
CA PHE A 20 -7.51 5.41 -1.48
C PHE A 20 -7.35 5.67 -2.97
N GLU A 21 -6.18 5.33 -3.51
CA GLU A 21 -5.87 5.52 -4.93
C GLU A 21 -4.95 4.42 -5.46
N SER A 22 -5.02 4.18 -6.77
CA SER A 22 -4.15 3.26 -7.48
C SER A 22 -3.83 3.82 -8.86
N CYS A 23 -2.56 3.90 -9.21
CA CYS A 23 -2.09 4.44 -10.48
C CYS A 23 -0.91 3.66 -11.05
N VAL A 24 -0.66 3.81 -12.36
CA VAL A 24 0.53 3.25 -13.02
C VAL A 24 1.40 4.40 -13.49
N ILE A 25 2.66 4.40 -13.04
CA ILE A 25 3.64 5.44 -13.34
C ILE A 25 4.90 4.84 -13.98
N GLU A 26 5.75 5.70 -14.55
CA GLU A 26 7.12 5.29 -14.83
C GLU A 26 7.94 5.25 -13.53
N ASP A 27 8.61 4.13 -13.30
CA ASP A 27 9.49 3.91 -12.14
C ASP A 27 10.76 4.75 -12.30
N SER A 28 10.68 5.97 -11.81
CA SER A 28 11.76 6.94 -11.82
C SER A 28 11.76 7.75 -10.52
N LYS A 29 12.93 8.29 -10.19
CA LYS A 29 13.09 9.15 -9.01
C LYS A 29 12.08 10.30 -8.99
N GLN A 30 11.87 10.95 -10.14
CA GLN A 30 11.00 12.11 -10.26
C GLN A 30 9.54 11.74 -9.98
N GLU A 31 9.04 10.66 -10.58
CA GLU A 31 7.65 10.22 -10.39
C GLU A 31 7.43 9.75 -8.93
N ARG A 32 8.39 8.99 -8.36
CA ARG A 32 8.30 8.55 -6.96
C ARG A 32 8.36 9.70 -5.96
N GLN A 33 9.14 10.73 -6.25
CA GLN A 33 9.17 11.94 -5.43
C GLN A 33 7.83 12.70 -5.50
N GLY A 34 7.26 12.84 -6.71
CA GLY A 34 5.94 13.47 -6.88
C GLY A 34 4.85 12.80 -6.04
N LEU A 35 4.86 11.46 -5.95
CA LEU A 35 3.92 10.73 -5.09
C LEU A 35 4.02 11.13 -3.61
N LEU A 36 5.22 11.43 -3.10
CA LEU A 36 5.40 11.83 -1.70
C LEU A 36 5.02 13.30 -1.47
N GLU A 37 5.25 14.17 -2.46
CA GLU A 37 4.89 15.59 -2.39
C GLU A 37 3.37 15.81 -2.29
N ASP A 38 2.57 14.90 -2.84
CA ASP A 38 1.10 14.92 -2.76
C ASP A 38 0.55 14.42 -1.40
N ILE A 39 1.41 13.82 -0.56
CA ILE A 39 1.00 13.25 0.73
C ILE A 39 1.37 14.20 1.86
N VAL A 40 0.36 14.72 2.55
CA VAL A 40 0.54 15.40 3.84
C VAL A 40 0.71 14.36 4.94
N PHE A 41 1.81 14.40 5.69
CA PHE A 41 2.04 13.54 6.86
C PHE A 41 2.90 14.25 7.91
N ASP A 42 2.77 13.86 9.17
CA ASP A 42 3.53 14.46 10.29
C ASP A 42 4.83 13.71 10.57
N TYR A 43 4.82 12.41 10.32
CA TYR A 43 5.98 11.56 10.53
C TYR A 43 5.98 10.39 9.54
N CYS A 44 7.15 10.04 9.03
CA CYS A 44 7.37 8.84 8.21
C CYS A 44 8.18 7.81 9.00
N PHE A 45 7.79 6.54 8.89
CA PHE A 45 8.50 5.43 9.52
C PHE A 45 9.66 4.92 8.65
N ASP A 46 9.60 5.22 7.35
CA ASP A 46 10.56 4.80 6.34
C ASP A 46 11.43 5.96 5.85
N SER A 47 12.55 5.59 5.25
CA SER A 47 13.42 6.50 4.52
C SER A 47 12.77 6.93 3.20
N GLU A 48 12.37 8.21 3.12
CA GLU A 48 11.89 8.83 1.88
C GLU A 48 12.88 8.61 0.75
N ASP A 49 14.17 8.80 1.03
CA ASP A 49 15.25 8.61 0.06
C ASP A 49 15.30 7.17 -0.47
N ASP A 50 15.11 6.16 0.36
CA ASP A 50 15.14 4.78 -0.12
C ASP A 50 13.92 4.46 -0.99
N PHE A 51 12.74 4.97 -0.68
CA PHE A 51 11.57 4.83 -1.55
C PHE A 51 11.76 5.58 -2.88
N ILE A 52 12.14 6.86 -2.82
CA ILE A 52 12.36 7.74 -3.98
C ILE A 52 13.42 7.16 -4.93
N ASN A 53 14.51 6.60 -4.39
CA ASN A 53 15.57 6.00 -5.20
C ASN A 53 15.28 4.52 -5.59
N GLY A 54 14.09 4.00 -5.32
CA GLY A 54 13.68 2.64 -5.72
C GLY A 54 14.37 1.51 -4.95
N LYS A 55 14.95 1.80 -3.78
CA LYS A 55 15.52 0.80 -2.87
C LYS A 55 14.47 0.17 -1.96
N SER A 56 13.37 0.88 -1.72
CA SER A 56 12.17 0.38 -1.04
C SER A 56 10.96 0.44 -1.98
N ASP A 57 10.13 -0.59 -1.91
CA ASP A 57 8.84 -0.64 -2.61
C ASP A 57 7.67 -0.21 -1.72
N SER A 58 7.94 0.22 -0.49
CA SER A 58 6.91 0.75 0.41
C SER A 58 7.38 2.02 1.13
N PHE A 59 6.40 2.85 1.49
CA PHE A 59 6.59 4.04 2.29
C PHE A 59 5.43 4.21 3.28
N TYR A 60 5.69 3.98 4.57
CA TYR A 60 4.72 4.10 5.66
C TYR A 60 4.85 5.44 6.37
N TYR A 61 3.72 6.06 6.67
CA TYR A 61 3.65 7.34 7.37
C TYR A 61 2.47 7.41 8.33
N SER A 62 2.57 8.30 9.31
CA SER A 62 1.50 8.66 10.23
C SER A 62 1.05 10.10 10.01
N ARG A 63 -0.24 10.32 10.28
CA ARG A 63 -0.84 11.64 10.37
C ARG A 63 -1.30 11.84 11.81
N ASP A 64 -1.19 13.04 12.32
CA ASP A 64 -1.86 13.46 13.53
C ASP A 64 -3.35 13.52 13.20
N GLY A 65 -4.05 12.46 13.58
CA GLY A 65 -5.45 12.27 13.22
C GLY A 65 -6.37 13.22 13.99
N GLY A 66 -7.33 13.83 13.28
CA GLY A 66 -8.46 14.55 13.85
C GLY A 66 -9.73 13.67 13.87
N ASP A 67 -10.36 13.51 15.04
CA ASP A 67 -11.54 12.68 15.26
C ASP A 67 -11.54 11.30 14.53
N TRP A 68 -12.66 10.58 14.47
CA TRP A 68 -12.68 9.20 13.99
C TRP A 68 -12.72 9.05 12.46
N ASP A 69 -13.06 10.14 11.75
CA ASP A 69 -13.30 10.14 10.31
C ASP A 69 -12.07 10.57 9.50
N ASP A 70 -11.04 11.16 10.12
CA ASP A 70 -9.82 11.52 9.41
C ASP A 70 -8.81 10.35 9.38
N PRO A 71 -8.03 10.22 8.29
CA PRO A 71 -6.94 9.26 8.24
C PRO A 71 -5.90 9.55 9.32
N THR A 72 -5.57 8.52 10.10
CA THR A 72 -4.51 8.54 11.13
C THR A 72 -3.13 8.17 10.57
N GLY A 73 -3.06 7.83 9.29
CA GLY A 73 -1.83 7.44 8.60
C GLY A 73 -2.11 6.87 7.22
N GLY A 74 -1.11 6.20 6.68
CA GLY A 74 -1.22 5.52 5.41
C GLY A 74 0.11 4.98 4.93
N TYR A 75 0.08 4.36 3.76
CA TYR A 75 1.29 3.90 3.12
C TYR A 75 1.12 3.81 1.60
N LEU A 76 2.24 4.00 0.91
CA LEU A 76 2.37 3.65 -0.50
C LEU A 76 2.98 2.26 -0.62
N LYS A 77 2.54 1.52 -1.64
CA LYS A 77 3.19 0.29 -2.06
C LYS A 77 3.32 0.24 -3.57
N ALA A 78 4.55 0.11 -4.03
CA ALA A 78 4.92 -0.01 -5.42
C ALA A 78 5.05 -1.49 -5.80
N TYR A 79 4.64 -1.83 -7.01
CA TYR A 79 4.64 -3.19 -7.52
C TYR A 79 5.11 -3.24 -8.96
N SER A 80 5.97 -4.21 -9.27
CA SER A 80 6.01 -4.74 -10.63
C SER A 80 4.73 -5.52 -10.93
N TYR A 81 4.45 -5.72 -12.21
CA TYR A 81 3.32 -6.55 -12.64
C TYR A 81 3.40 -7.96 -12.05
N GLU A 82 4.58 -8.57 -12.09
CA GLU A 82 4.82 -9.94 -11.62
C GLU A 82 4.60 -10.05 -10.10
N ASN A 83 5.08 -9.06 -9.33
CA ASN A 83 4.91 -9.04 -7.88
C ASN A 83 3.43 -8.89 -7.51
N LYS A 84 2.70 -7.98 -8.17
CA LYS A 84 1.26 -7.80 -7.91
C LYS A 84 0.47 -9.05 -8.29
N LEU A 85 0.77 -9.65 -9.43
CA LEU A 85 0.12 -10.88 -9.88
C LEU A 85 0.32 -12.02 -8.86
N ALA A 86 1.55 -12.20 -8.38
CA ALA A 86 1.86 -13.21 -7.36
C ALA A 86 1.14 -12.95 -6.04
N GLU A 87 1.06 -11.68 -5.60
CA GLU A 87 0.33 -11.28 -4.40
C GLU A 87 -1.17 -11.57 -4.53
N LEU A 88 -1.78 -11.22 -5.67
CA LEU A 88 -3.19 -11.49 -5.96
C LEU A 88 -3.49 -12.99 -5.99
N GLN A 89 -2.64 -13.80 -6.63
CA GLN A 89 -2.83 -15.25 -6.65
C GLN A 89 -2.75 -15.84 -5.24
N LYS A 90 -1.76 -15.42 -4.44
CA LYS A 90 -1.62 -15.88 -3.06
C LYS A 90 -2.81 -15.48 -2.19
N GLN A 91 -3.34 -14.27 -2.38
CA GLN A 91 -4.54 -13.82 -1.68
C GLN A 91 -5.76 -14.62 -2.11
N PHE A 92 -5.94 -14.87 -3.40
CA PHE A 92 -7.01 -15.71 -3.93
C PHE A 92 -6.96 -17.11 -3.34
N ASP A 93 -5.80 -17.77 -3.35
CA ASP A 93 -5.65 -19.14 -2.84
C ASP A 93 -5.95 -19.20 -1.33
N LYS A 94 -5.50 -18.19 -0.56
CA LYS A 94 -5.79 -18.07 0.88
C LYS A 94 -7.28 -17.91 1.13
N GLU A 95 -7.94 -17.00 0.41
CA GLU A 95 -9.36 -16.73 0.58
C GLU A 95 -10.23 -17.90 0.13
N LEU A 96 -9.87 -18.54 -0.99
CA LEU A 96 -10.52 -19.76 -1.46
C LEU A 96 -10.36 -20.89 -0.43
N GLY A 97 -9.16 -21.07 0.13
CA GLY A 97 -8.92 -22.04 1.20
C GLY A 97 -9.74 -21.76 2.46
N ARG A 98 -9.87 -20.49 2.86
CA ARG A 98 -10.73 -20.07 3.99
C ARG A 98 -12.20 -20.38 3.71
N LEU A 99 -12.70 -20.02 2.53
CA LEU A 99 -14.07 -20.27 2.10
C LEU A 99 -14.37 -21.77 2.06
N ASN A 100 -13.48 -22.55 1.44
CA ASN A 100 -13.57 -24.00 1.36
C ASN A 100 -13.71 -24.62 2.75
N LYS A 101 -12.87 -24.23 3.73
CA LYS A 101 -12.99 -24.67 5.13
C LYS A 101 -14.32 -24.30 5.78
N GLN A 102 -14.84 -23.08 5.55
CA GLN A 102 -16.13 -22.66 6.09
C GLN A 102 -17.30 -23.51 5.57
N PHE A 103 -17.18 -24.04 4.36
CA PHE A 103 -18.20 -24.88 3.72
C PHE A 103 -17.87 -26.38 3.75
N GLY A 104 -16.83 -26.81 4.48
CA GLY A 104 -16.43 -28.23 4.56
C GLY A 104 -15.98 -28.83 3.23
N LYS A 105 -15.30 -28.03 2.39
CA LYS A 105 -14.68 -28.46 1.14
C LYS A 105 -13.16 -28.40 1.33
N GLY A 106 -12.40 -29.41 0.90
CA GLY A 106 -10.92 -29.38 0.91
C GLY A 106 -10.28 -30.09 2.10
N GLU A 107 -10.38 -31.43 2.07
CA GLU A 107 -10.31 -32.45 3.15
C GLU A 107 -11.69 -32.84 3.69
#